data_AF-A0A1X1GEH2-F1
#
_entry.id   AF-A0A1X1GEH2-F1
#
_cell.length_a   1.000
_cell.length_b   1.000
_cell.length_c   1.000
_cell.angle_alpha   90.00
_cell.angle_beta   90.00
_cell.angle_gamma   90.00
#
_symmetry.space_group_name_H-M   'P 1'
#
loop_
_entity.id
_entity.type
_entity.pdbx_description
1 polymer ?
#
loop_
_entity_poly.entity_id
_entity_poly.type
_entity_poly.pdbx_seq_one_letter_code
_entity_poly.pdbx_strand_id
1 'polypeptide(L)'
;MKFNQVEDKISGWILKTFEQDKYQNYVNSKNLTSLKVLDNREYLKDLSIAKESLNHWRFIIAFLAAWGTSFINVYNLWLILSMFFAFSCSFAVVIISILRFLYYKLHKWFKVSPAIYIIIQTVVLAGIFTWVFGQSTFPLFFKEENWLNHLLTEYNLQSSSHYTVEGFWSLFGIFLLVLLVALWLSLKSSSIFELEKMGVGMGALTVGLTIIALVIKVSLEDIRPMGIVVVLLTGQAVFISWYIKSKIAKLHEQAQEIFEWQLLIDKPVYQKLKKCYAFGGQKYKDKMLNNKEMRQVILQNEKDSFYKLLNNEV
;
A
#
# COMPACT_ATOMS: atom_id res chain seq x y z
N MET A 1 4.16 7.75 -20.36
CA MET A 1 4.61 9.06 -19.85
C MET A 1 3.48 10.01 -19.36
N LYS A 2 2.17 9.73 -19.54
CA LYS A 2 1.09 10.71 -19.24
C LYS A 2 0.46 10.65 -17.84
N PHE A 3 0.46 9.51 -17.14
CA PHE A 3 -0.28 9.40 -15.87
C PHE A 3 0.44 9.99 -14.65
N ASN A 4 1.75 9.74 -14.50
CA ASN A 4 2.50 10.22 -13.33
C ASN A 4 2.61 11.76 -13.30
N GLN A 5 2.67 12.42 -14.46
CA GLN A 5 2.67 13.88 -14.56
C GLN A 5 1.33 14.49 -14.12
N VAL A 6 0.22 13.84 -14.46
CA VAL A 6 -1.12 14.28 -14.04
C VAL A 6 -1.28 14.11 -12.53
N GLU A 7 -0.86 12.96 -11.97
CA GLU A 7 -0.91 12.72 -10.53
C GLU A 7 -0.06 13.72 -9.73
N ASP A 8 1.12 14.08 -10.24
CA ASP A 8 1.98 15.09 -9.64
C ASP A 8 1.36 16.48 -9.65
N LYS A 9 0.67 16.84 -10.74
CA LYS A 9 -0.02 18.12 -10.89
C LYS A 9 -1.20 18.23 -9.92
N ILE A 10 -1.98 17.16 -9.78
CA ILE A 10 -3.09 17.07 -8.83
C ILE A 10 -2.58 17.16 -7.40
N SER A 11 -1.54 16.38 -7.06
CA SER A 11 -0.95 16.38 -5.71
C SER A 11 -0.41 17.77 -5.34
N GLY A 12 0.29 18.43 -6.26
CA GLY A 12 0.78 19.80 -6.06
C GLY A 12 -0.36 20.82 -5.91
N TRP A 13 -1.42 20.69 -6.70
CA TRP A 13 -2.60 21.56 -6.61
C TRP A 13 -3.33 21.39 -5.26
N ILE A 14 -3.56 20.15 -4.80
CA ILE A 14 -4.20 19.88 -3.51
C ILE A 14 -3.43 20.56 -2.38
N LEU A 15 -2.13 20.32 -2.27
CA LEU A 15 -1.33 20.87 -1.19
C LEU A 15 -1.23 22.39 -1.28
N LYS A 16 -1.05 22.95 -2.47
CA LYS A 16 -0.98 24.40 -2.66
C LYS A 16 -2.29 25.10 -2.25
N THR A 17 -3.43 24.47 -2.55
CA THR A 17 -4.75 25.03 -2.24
C THR A 17 -5.11 24.89 -0.76
N PHE A 18 -4.83 23.73 -0.17
CA PHE A 18 -5.38 23.38 1.14
C PHE A 18 -4.36 23.34 2.29
N GLU A 19 -3.06 23.15 2.03
CA GLU A 19 -2.01 23.07 3.06
C GLU A 19 -0.68 23.65 2.55
N GLN A 20 -0.66 24.97 2.39
CA GLN A 20 0.47 25.70 1.81
C GLN A 20 1.77 25.54 2.59
N ASP A 21 1.70 25.38 3.91
CA ASP A 21 2.84 25.09 4.78
C ASP A 21 3.50 23.74 4.45
N LYS A 22 2.70 22.72 4.11
CA LYS A 22 3.21 21.37 3.76
C LYS A 22 3.57 21.21 2.30
N TYR A 23 3.17 22.15 1.44
CA TYR A 23 3.57 22.17 0.02
C TYR A 23 5.09 22.22 -0.16
N GLN A 24 5.83 22.94 0.71
CA GLN A 24 7.29 22.99 0.61
C GLN A 24 7.94 21.63 0.88
N ASN A 25 7.41 20.85 1.82
CA ASN A 25 7.91 19.49 2.10
C ASN A 25 7.67 18.56 0.90
N TYR A 26 6.56 18.73 0.19
CA TYR A 26 6.29 18.02 -1.06
C TYR A 26 7.29 18.41 -2.16
N VAL A 27 7.56 19.70 -2.35
CA VAL A 27 8.55 20.18 -3.34
C VAL A 27 9.95 19.66 -3.00
N ASN A 28 10.33 19.71 -1.71
CA ASN A 28 11.63 19.25 -1.25
C ASN A 28 11.85 17.76 -1.47
N SER A 29 10.87 16.94 -1.08
CA SER A 29 10.92 15.50 -1.31
C SER A 29 10.89 15.14 -2.79
N LYS A 30 10.15 15.87 -3.62
CA LYS A 30 10.11 15.66 -5.08
C LYS A 30 11.44 15.97 -5.75
N ASN A 31 12.06 17.09 -5.37
CA ASN A 31 13.32 17.56 -5.96
C ASN A 31 14.56 16.92 -5.31
N LEU A 32 14.38 16.02 -4.34
CA LEU A 32 15.44 15.37 -3.57
C LEU A 32 16.38 16.41 -2.91
N THR A 33 15.84 17.55 -2.48
CA THR A 33 16.64 18.64 -1.90
C THR A 33 17.16 18.24 -0.52
N SER A 34 16.29 17.75 0.35
CA SER A 34 16.61 17.23 1.69
C SER A 34 17.17 15.82 1.70
N LEU A 35 17.24 15.14 0.54
CA LEU A 35 17.85 13.82 0.44
C LEU A 35 19.37 13.94 0.60
N LYS A 36 19.89 13.16 1.55
CA LYS A 36 21.32 12.90 1.74
C LYS A 36 21.54 11.38 1.69
N VAL A 37 22.67 10.95 1.15
CA VAL A 37 23.05 9.55 0.97
C VAL A 37 23.41 8.91 2.31
N LEU A 38 24.11 9.65 3.19
CA LEU A 38 24.52 9.14 4.50
C LEU A 38 23.34 9.10 5.48
N ASP A 39 22.60 10.20 5.59
CA ASP A 39 21.46 10.36 6.52
C ASP A 39 20.20 10.89 5.83
N ASN A 40 19.28 10.00 5.48
CA ASN A 40 18.04 10.35 4.78
C ASN A 40 16.85 10.64 5.71
N ARG A 41 17.05 10.80 7.03
CA ARG A 41 15.95 11.01 7.99
C ARG A 41 15.11 12.25 7.68
N GLU A 42 15.75 13.35 7.32
CA GLU A 42 15.08 14.61 6.97
C GLU A 42 14.20 14.45 5.74
N TYR A 43 14.73 13.82 4.70
CA TYR A 43 13.97 13.47 3.50
C TYR A 43 12.77 12.57 3.80
N LEU A 44 12.96 11.53 4.62
CA LEU A 44 11.87 10.63 5.01
C LEU A 44 10.79 11.38 5.81
N LYS A 45 11.19 12.35 6.65
CA LYS A 45 10.27 13.23 7.37
C LYS A 45 9.46 14.09 6.40
N ASP A 46 10.11 14.81 5.48
CA ASP A 46 9.43 15.64 4.48
C ASP A 46 8.44 14.83 3.62
N LEU A 47 8.89 13.65 3.15
CA LEU A 47 8.09 12.73 2.38
C LEU A 47 6.87 12.24 3.17
N SER A 48 7.06 11.89 4.44
CA SER A 48 5.96 11.41 5.30
C SER A 48 4.90 12.49 5.53
N ILE A 49 5.32 13.74 5.78
CA ILE A 49 4.42 14.88 6.01
C ILE A 49 3.60 15.18 4.76
N ALA A 50 4.25 15.23 3.60
CA ALA A 50 3.58 15.45 2.31
C ALA A 50 2.57 14.33 2.00
N LYS A 51 2.95 13.06 2.23
CA LYS A 51 2.06 11.91 2.01
C LYS A 51 0.87 11.89 2.96
N GLU A 52 1.08 12.20 4.25
CA GLU A 52 0.01 12.26 5.25
C GLU A 52 -1.09 13.23 4.81
N SER A 53 -0.69 14.45 4.45
CA SER A 53 -1.59 15.49 3.94
C SER A 53 -2.31 15.09 2.66
N LEU A 54 -1.56 14.59 1.67
CA LEU A 54 -2.14 14.17 0.39
C LEU A 54 -3.16 13.05 0.59
N ASN A 55 -2.88 12.09 1.46
CA ASN A 55 -3.81 11.01 1.76
C ASN A 55 -5.06 11.53 2.50
N HIS A 56 -4.92 12.50 3.40
CA HIS A 56 -6.05 13.14 4.08
C HIS A 56 -6.99 13.85 3.10
N TRP A 57 -6.45 14.64 2.16
CA TRP A 57 -7.28 15.34 1.18
C TRP A 57 -7.82 14.42 0.09
N ARG A 58 -7.05 13.43 -0.36
CA ARG A 58 -7.56 12.38 -1.26
C ARG A 58 -8.73 11.62 -0.63
N PHE A 59 -8.69 11.39 0.69
CA PHE A 59 -9.82 10.82 1.43
C PHE A 59 -11.05 11.71 1.38
N ILE A 60 -10.92 13.00 1.72
CA ILE A 60 -12.04 13.94 1.68
C ILE A 60 -12.67 14.00 0.28
N ILE A 61 -11.84 14.10 -0.76
CA ILE A 61 -12.31 14.14 -2.16
C ILE A 61 -13.02 12.83 -2.54
N ALA A 62 -12.45 11.67 -2.19
CA ALA A 62 -13.06 10.38 -2.47
C ALA A 62 -14.40 10.19 -1.73
N PHE A 63 -14.48 10.64 -0.48
CA PHE A 63 -15.71 10.63 0.31
C PHE A 63 -16.79 11.51 -0.32
N LEU A 64 -16.45 12.74 -0.73
CA LEU A 64 -17.39 13.65 -1.39
C LEU A 64 -17.85 13.11 -2.76
N ALA A 65 -16.94 12.50 -3.54
CA ALA A 65 -17.27 11.89 -4.82
C ALA A 65 -18.23 10.70 -4.65
N ALA A 66 -17.96 9.82 -3.68
CA ALA A 66 -18.81 8.69 -3.31
C ALA A 66 -20.23 9.12 -2.89
N TRP A 67 -20.31 10.18 -2.08
CA TRP A 67 -21.58 10.78 -1.67
C TRP A 67 -22.33 11.40 -2.86
N GLY A 68 -21.64 12.16 -3.72
CA GLY A 68 -22.24 12.81 -4.89
C GLY A 68 -22.83 11.85 -5.91
N THR A 69 -22.19 10.70 -6.15
CA THR A 69 -22.73 9.66 -7.05
C THR A 69 -23.99 8.99 -6.54
N SER A 70 -24.25 9.03 -5.23
CA SER A 70 -25.42 8.37 -4.62
C SER A 70 -26.73 9.15 -4.82
N PHE A 71 -26.67 10.42 -5.26
CA PHE A 71 -27.85 11.29 -5.45
C PHE A 71 -28.32 11.40 -6.91
N ILE A 72 -27.60 10.82 -7.88
CA ILE A 72 -27.92 10.97 -9.30
C ILE A 72 -28.78 9.78 -9.78
N ASN A 73 -30.09 10.01 -9.88
CA ASN A 73 -31.12 9.25 -10.61
C ASN A 73 -31.60 7.89 -10.06
N VAL A 74 -32.91 7.81 -9.77
CA VAL A 74 -33.61 6.62 -9.27
C VAL A 74 -34.87 6.38 -10.10
N TYR A 75 -34.85 5.43 -11.03
CA TYR A 75 -36.09 4.94 -11.69
C TYR A 75 -36.10 3.46 -12.11
N ASN A 76 -35.00 2.69 -11.96
CA ASN A 76 -34.94 1.30 -12.49
C ASN A 76 -34.28 0.29 -11.53
N LEU A 77 -34.81 -0.93 -11.45
CA LEU A 77 -34.38 -1.99 -10.51
C LEU A 77 -32.95 -2.50 -10.79
N TRP A 78 -32.56 -2.60 -12.05
CA TRP A 78 -31.19 -2.97 -12.45
C TRP A 78 -30.17 -1.87 -12.07
N LEU A 79 -30.60 -0.61 -12.12
CA LEU A 79 -29.84 0.52 -11.63
C LEU A 79 -29.71 0.48 -10.09
N ILE A 80 -30.74 0.07 -9.36
CA ILE A 80 -30.69 -0.10 -7.89
C ILE A 80 -29.62 -1.13 -7.50
N LEU A 81 -29.55 -2.29 -8.17
CA LEU A 81 -28.52 -3.30 -7.91
C LEU A 81 -27.11 -2.74 -8.19
N SER A 82 -26.96 -2.00 -9.30
CA SER A 82 -25.71 -1.33 -9.65
C SER A 82 -25.35 -0.19 -8.68
N MET A 83 -26.33 0.49 -8.08
CA MET A 83 -26.15 1.51 -7.05
C MET A 83 -25.74 0.88 -5.72
N PHE A 84 -26.33 -0.26 -5.32
CA PHE A 84 -25.87 -1.00 -4.14
C PHE A 84 -24.43 -1.47 -4.31
N PHE A 85 -24.07 -1.93 -5.51
CA PHE A 85 -22.69 -2.29 -5.83
C PHE A 85 -21.77 -1.06 -5.81
N ALA A 86 -22.16 0.05 -6.46
CA ALA A 86 -21.40 1.29 -6.46
C ALA A 86 -21.25 1.89 -5.05
N PHE A 87 -22.29 1.82 -4.22
CA PHE A 87 -22.31 2.25 -2.83
C PHE A 87 -21.42 1.36 -1.96
N SER A 88 -21.42 0.03 -2.19
CA SER A 88 -20.52 -0.89 -1.50
C SER A 88 -19.07 -0.64 -1.87
N CYS A 89 -18.77 -0.40 -3.15
CA CYS A 89 -17.45 -0.02 -3.61
C CYS A 89 -17.01 1.33 -3.05
N SER A 90 -17.91 2.32 -3.01
CA SER A 90 -17.62 3.65 -2.50
C SER A 90 -17.39 3.63 -0.98
N PHE A 91 -18.16 2.84 -0.24
CA PHE A 91 -17.97 2.59 1.19
C PHE A 91 -16.64 1.87 1.46
N ALA A 92 -16.27 0.87 0.64
CA ALA A 92 -14.97 0.22 0.73
C ALA A 92 -13.83 1.21 0.48
N VAL A 93 -13.94 2.12 -0.50
CA VAL A 93 -12.95 3.17 -0.77
C VAL A 93 -12.81 4.12 0.43
N VAL A 94 -13.92 4.53 1.05
CA VAL A 94 -13.95 5.35 2.26
C VAL A 94 -13.24 4.63 3.41
N ILE A 95 -13.55 3.35 3.64
CA ILE A 95 -12.93 2.56 4.72
C ILE A 95 -11.44 2.34 4.48
N ILE A 96 -11.03 1.99 3.26
CA ILE A 96 -9.61 1.86 2.90
C ILE A 96 -8.87 3.18 3.18
N SER A 97 -9.51 4.30 2.86
CA SER A 97 -8.94 5.63 3.08
C SER A 97 -8.86 6.01 4.57
N ILE A 98 -9.87 5.67 5.37
CA ILE A 98 -9.84 5.83 6.84
C ILE A 98 -8.72 4.98 7.43
N LEU A 99 -8.65 3.71 7.07
CA LEU A 99 -7.62 2.80 7.54
C LEU A 99 -6.22 3.29 7.14
N ARG A 100 -6.06 3.83 5.92
CA ARG A 100 -4.80 4.42 5.47
C ARG A 100 -4.43 5.64 6.32
N PHE A 101 -5.38 6.55 6.56
CA PHE A 101 -5.17 7.72 7.41
C PHE A 101 -4.76 7.31 8.84
N LEU A 102 -5.48 6.37 9.43
CA LEU A 102 -5.18 5.81 10.74
C LEU A 102 -3.81 5.14 10.77
N TYR A 103 -3.43 4.40 9.72
CA TYR A 103 -2.10 3.80 9.62
C TYR A 103 -0.99 4.84 9.61
N TYR A 104 -1.06 5.88 8.79
CA TYR A 104 0.01 6.88 8.77
C TYR A 104 0.16 7.58 10.13
N LYS A 105 -0.98 7.86 10.78
CA LYS A 105 -0.99 8.39 12.15
C LYS A 105 -0.36 7.38 13.12
N LEU A 106 -0.84 6.14 13.18
CA LEU A 106 -0.31 5.10 14.07
C LEU A 106 1.15 4.74 13.79
N HIS A 107 1.59 4.76 12.54
CA HIS A 107 2.97 4.52 12.14
C HIS A 107 3.90 5.57 12.74
N LYS A 108 3.47 6.84 12.76
CA LYS A 108 4.22 7.94 13.39
C LYS A 108 4.41 7.72 14.90
N TRP A 109 3.39 7.19 15.58
CA TRP A 109 3.40 7.00 17.03
C TRP A 109 4.05 5.68 17.47
N PHE A 110 3.71 4.58 16.82
CA PHE A 110 4.06 3.22 17.24
C PHE A 110 5.00 2.48 16.30
N LYS A 111 5.47 3.12 15.22
CA LYS A 111 6.33 2.50 14.19
C LYS A 111 5.73 1.20 13.61
N VAL A 112 4.40 1.12 13.54
CA VAL A 112 3.65 -0.07 13.06
C VAL A 112 4.16 -0.53 11.70
N SER A 113 4.38 -1.83 11.54
CA SER A 113 4.86 -2.36 10.27
C SER A 113 3.75 -2.25 9.19
N PRO A 114 4.12 -2.02 7.92
CA PRO A 114 3.16 -2.04 6.82
C PRO A 114 2.39 -3.36 6.69
N ALA A 115 3.00 -4.47 7.11
CA ALA A 115 2.37 -5.79 7.13
C ALA A 115 1.18 -5.84 8.09
N ILE A 116 1.30 -5.23 9.28
CA ILE A 116 0.20 -5.12 10.24
C ILE A 116 -0.95 -4.30 9.66
N TYR A 117 -0.64 -3.22 8.92
CA TYR A 117 -1.68 -2.44 8.23
C TYR A 117 -2.48 -3.27 7.22
N ILE A 118 -1.79 -4.06 6.40
CA ILE A 118 -2.44 -4.95 5.44
C ILE A 118 -3.34 -5.93 6.19
N ILE A 119 -2.85 -6.58 7.26
CA ILE A 119 -3.67 -7.51 8.07
C ILE A 119 -4.93 -6.81 8.60
N ILE A 120 -4.79 -5.65 9.24
CA ILE A 120 -5.93 -4.90 9.80
C ILE A 120 -6.92 -4.55 8.69
N GLN A 121 -6.41 -4.08 7.54
CA GLN A 121 -7.25 -3.74 6.39
C GLN A 121 -8.01 -4.95 5.86
N THR A 122 -7.35 -6.10 5.69
CA THR A 122 -8.00 -7.31 5.21
C THR A 122 -9.02 -7.83 6.20
N VAL A 123 -8.73 -7.82 7.50
CA VAL A 123 -9.67 -8.28 8.54
C VAL A 123 -10.92 -7.41 8.58
N VAL A 124 -10.77 -6.07 8.56
CA VAL A 124 -11.91 -5.15 8.55
C VAL A 124 -12.75 -5.33 7.28
N LEU A 125 -12.11 -5.44 6.11
CA LEU A 125 -12.83 -5.60 4.84
C LEU A 125 -13.47 -6.98 4.68
N ALA A 126 -12.83 -8.03 5.20
CA ALA A 126 -13.43 -9.36 5.26
C ALA A 126 -14.64 -9.36 6.19
N GLY A 127 -14.57 -8.68 7.34
CA GLY A 127 -15.71 -8.47 8.24
C GLY A 127 -16.88 -7.77 7.55
N ILE A 128 -16.61 -6.69 6.80
CA ILE A 128 -17.64 -5.97 6.02
C ILE A 128 -18.20 -6.85 4.92
N PHE A 129 -17.36 -7.59 4.20
CA PHE A 129 -17.79 -8.56 3.19
C PHE A 129 -18.74 -9.59 3.84
N THR A 130 -18.34 -10.22 4.94
CA THR A 130 -19.19 -11.18 5.65
C THR A 130 -20.46 -10.56 6.21
N TRP A 131 -20.46 -9.28 6.60
CA TRP A 131 -21.64 -8.60 7.12
C TRP A 131 -22.63 -8.21 6.02
N VAL A 132 -22.13 -7.57 4.95
CA VAL A 132 -22.94 -7.17 3.79
C VAL A 132 -23.50 -8.41 3.11
N PHE A 133 -22.67 -9.43 2.85
CA PHE A 133 -23.14 -10.65 2.20
C PHE A 133 -23.90 -11.57 3.17
N GLY A 134 -23.50 -11.69 4.42
CA GLY A 134 -24.21 -12.54 5.38
C GLY A 134 -25.61 -12.04 5.71
N GLN A 135 -25.84 -10.71 5.77
CA GLN A 135 -27.20 -10.16 5.96
C GLN A 135 -28.06 -10.25 4.70
N SER A 136 -27.47 -10.09 3.51
CA SER A 136 -28.24 -10.07 2.25
C SER A 136 -28.42 -11.43 1.58
N THR A 137 -27.53 -12.40 1.83
CA THR A 137 -27.47 -13.66 1.06
C THR A 137 -27.38 -14.93 1.89
N PHE A 138 -26.93 -14.87 3.15
CA PHE A 138 -26.79 -16.05 4.01
C PHE A 138 -27.15 -15.74 5.48
N PRO A 139 -28.45 -15.69 5.85
CA PRO A 139 -28.86 -15.54 7.26
C PRO A 139 -28.32 -16.64 8.19
N LEU A 140 -27.77 -17.73 7.61
CA LEU A 140 -26.99 -18.78 8.26
C LEU A 140 -25.74 -18.29 9.03
N PHE A 141 -25.15 -17.14 8.65
CA PHE A 141 -23.94 -16.60 9.30
C PHE A 141 -24.24 -15.82 10.59
N PHE A 142 -25.51 -15.50 10.87
CA PHE A 142 -25.90 -14.61 11.97
C PHE A 142 -26.94 -15.21 12.92
N LYS A 143 -27.10 -16.54 12.91
CA LYS A 143 -28.11 -17.23 13.73
C LYS A 143 -27.61 -17.61 15.14
N GLU A 144 -26.30 -17.54 15.38
CA GLU A 144 -25.64 -18.01 16.60
C GLU A 144 -25.03 -16.83 17.38
N GLU A 145 -25.15 -16.82 18.71
CA GLU A 145 -24.74 -15.68 19.55
C GLU A 145 -23.20 -15.53 19.66
N ASN A 146 -22.43 -16.56 19.29
CA ASN A 146 -20.97 -16.57 19.40
C ASN A 146 -20.27 -16.49 18.02
N TRP A 147 -19.81 -15.29 17.66
CA TRP A 147 -19.12 -14.99 16.39
C TRP A 147 -17.86 -15.81 16.13
N LEU A 148 -17.16 -16.31 17.16
CA LEU A 148 -15.96 -17.15 16.99
C LEU A 148 -16.29 -18.53 16.41
N ASN A 149 -17.41 -19.12 16.82
CA ASN A 149 -17.83 -20.42 16.31
C ASN A 149 -18.18 -20.30 14.83
N HIS A 150 -18.86 -19.21 14.44
CA HIS A 150 -19.15 -18.89 13.04
C HIS A 150 -17.93 -18.89 12.12
N LEU A 151 -16.76 -18.44 12.58
CA LEU A 151 -15.54 -18.42 11.76
C LEU A 151 -15.02 -19.83 11.41
N LEU A 152 -15.31 -20.82 12.25
CA LEU A 152 -14.82 -22.19 12.13
C LEU A 152 -15.89 -23.17 11.61
N THR A 153 -17.16 -22.79 11.67
CA THR A 153 -18.27 -23.60 11.14
C THR A 153 -18.15 -23.77 9.63
N GLU A 154 -18.36 -24.99 9.17
CA GLU A 154 -18.42 -25.32 7.74
C GLU A 154 -19.79 -25.00 7.19
N TYR A 155 -19.82 -24.24 6.09
CA TYR A 155 -21.03 -23.94 5.35
C TYR A 155 -20.97 -24.61 3.98
N ASN A 156 -21.86 -25.57 3.76
CA ASN A 156 -21.99 -26.21 2.45
C ASN A 156 -22.70 -25.27 1.47
N LEU A 157 -22.00 -24.86 0.41
CA LEU A 157 -22.54 -23.93 -0.59
C LEU A 157 -23.63 -24.57 -1.47
N GLN A 158 -23.64 -25.89 -1.63
CA GLN A 158 -24.57 -26.61 -2.52
C GLN A 158 -25.97 -26.75 -1.91
N SER A 159 -26.08 -26.72 -0.58
CA SER A 159 -27.35 -26.73 0.16
C SER A 159 -28.09 -25.37 0.13
N SER A 160 -27.47 -24.30 -0.38
CA SER A 160 -28.03 -22.95 -0.43
C SER A 160 -29.02 -22.81 -1.59
N SER A 161 -30.31 -22.62 -1.29
CA SER A 161 -31.38 -22.50 -2.30
C SER A 161 -31.33 -21.22 -3.14
N HIS A 162 -30.50 -20.23 -2.77
CA HIS A 162 -30.54 -18.89 -3.35
C HIS A 162 -29.37 -18.56 -4.29
N TYR A 163 -28.26 -19.31 -4.27
CA TYR A 163 -27.08 -19.03 -5.11
C TYR A 163 -26.34 -20.30 -5.52
N THR A 164 -25.89 -20.38 -6.78
CA THR A 164 -24.98 -21.43 -7.24
C THR A 164 -23.57 -21.19 -6.71
N VAL A 165 -22.80 -22.27 -6.50
CA VAL A 165 -21.37 -22.22 -6.12
C VAL A 165 -20.59 -21.25 -7.02
N GLU A 166 -20.87 -21.26 -8.32
CA GLU A 166 -20.28 -20.36 -9.32
C GLU A 166 -20.59 -18.87 -9.09
N GLY A 167 -21.82 -18.56 -8.69
CA GLY A 167 -22.24 -17.19 -8.35
C GLY A 167 -21.49 -16.63 -7.15
N PHE A 168 -21.25 -17.45 -6.12
CA PHE A 168 -20.45 -17.06 -4.96
C PHE A 168 -19.00 -16.76 -5.36
N TRP A 169 -18.34 -17.68 -6.07
CA TRP A 169 -16.92 -17.54 -6.42
C TRP A 169 -16.67 -16.39 -7.39
N SER A 170 -17.60 -16.10 -8.31
CA SER A 170 -17.50 -14.95 -9.20
C SER A 170 -17.57 -13.62 -8.44
N LEU A 171 -18.50 -13.47 -7.49
CA LEU A 171 -18.60 -12.29 -6.63
C LEU A 171 -17.34 -12.13 -5.74
N PHE A 172 -16.86 -13.23 -5.17
CA PHE A 172 -15.63 -13.25 -4.40
C PHE A 172 -14.42 -12.80 -5.24
N GLY A 173 -14.32 -13.28 -6.48
CA GLY A 173 -13.28 -12.88 -7.42
C GLY A 173 -13.31 -11.39 -7.77
N ILE A 174 -14.50 -10.83 -8.01
CA ILE A 174 -14.67 -9.38 -8.25
C ILE A 174 -14.24 -8.58 -7.02
N PHE A 175 -14.67 -8.99 -5.83
CA PHE A 175 -14.27 -8.33 -4.58
C PHE A 175 -12.76 -8.36 -4.38
N LEU A 176 -12.12 -9.52 -4.58
CA LEU A 176 -10.68 -9.66 -4.52
C LEU A 176 -9.98 -8.73 -5.52
N LEU A 177 -10.48 -8.65 -6.77
CA LEU A 177 -9.91 -7.79 -7.80
C LEU A 177 -9.96 -6.31 -7.39
N VAL A 178 -11.10 -5.84 -6.86
CA VAL A 178 -11.23 -4.46 -6.35
C VAL A 178 -10.20 -4.18 -5.25
N LEU A 179 -10.01 -5.13 -4.32
CA LEU A 179 -9.02 -5.01 -3.26
C LEU A 179 -7.59 -4.94 -3.81
N LEU A 180 -7.24 -5.79 -4.77
CA LEU A 180 -5.92 -5.79 -5.40
C LEU A 180 -5.65 -4.48 -6.15
N VAL A 181 -6.64 -3.92 -6.84
CA VAL A 181 -6.52 -2.62 -7.52
C VAL A 181 -6.30 -1.49 -6.50
N ALA A 182 -7.05 -1.49 -5.40
CA ALA A 182 -6.86 -0.49 -4.34
C ALA A 182 -5.47 -0.59 -3.69
N LEU A 183 -4.98 -1.79 -3.44
CA LEU A 183 -3.63 -2.04 -2.93
C LEU A 183 -2.56 -1.62 -3.93
N TRP A 184 -2.74 -1.92 -5.21
CA TRP A 184 -1.82 -1.51 -6.27
C TRP A 184 -1.68 0.02 -6.34
N LEU A 185 -2.80 0.74 -6.30
CA LEU A 185 -2.79 2.21 -6.25
C LEU A 185 -2.05 2.73 -5.01
N SER A 186 -2.15 2.02 -3.88
CA SER A 186 -1.40 2.33 -2.66
C SER A 186 0.10 2.21 -2.84
N LEU A 187 0.55 1.08 -3.35
CA LEU A 187 1.98 0.75 -3.46
C LEU A 187 2.67 1.52 -4.58
N LYS A 188 1.89 1.99 -5.56
CA LYS A 188 2.38 2.78 -6.68
C LYS A 188 3.09 4.06 -6.24
N SER A 189 2.61 4.73 -5.18
CA SER A 189 3.20 5.98 -4.68
C SER A 189 4.29 5.79 -3.62
N SER A 190 4.57 4.54 -3.20
CA SER A 190 5.62 4.23 -2.23
C SER A 190 7.02 4.46 -2.82
N SER A 191 7.91 5.00 -1.98
CA SER A 191 9.34 5.19 -2.32
C SER A 191 10.09 3.87 -2.20
N ILE A 192 11.30 3.77 -2.78
CA ILE A 192 12.08 2.53 -2.67
C ILE A 192 12.38 2.16 -1.21
N PHE A 193 12.66 3.15 -0.35
CA PHE A 193 12.94 2.93 1.07
C PHE A 193 11.77 2.25 1.81
N GLU A 194 10.55 2.66 1.49
CA GLU A 194 9.35 2.03 2.04
C GLU A 194 9.16 0.61 1.49
N LEU A 195 9.38 0.42 0.19
CA LEU A 195 9.22 -0.87 -0.47
C LEU A 195 10.23 -1.91 0.01
N GLU A 196 11.49 -1.52 0.23
CA GLU A 196 12.54 -2.40 0.81
C GLU A 196 12.14 -2.85 2.22
N LYS A 197 11.68 -1.91 3.06
CA LYS A 197 11.20 -2.22 4.41
C LYS A 197 9.96 -3.12 4.40
N MET A 198 9.03 -2.89 3.47
CA MET A 198 7.82 -3.71 3.28
C MET A 198 8.17 -5.12 2.81
N GLY A 199 9.09 -5.25 1.84
CA GLY A 199 9.41 -6.51 1.17
C GLY A 199 9.88 -7.60 2.13
N VAL A 200 10.69 -7.24 3.14
CA VAL A 200 11.18 -8.18 4.16
C VAL A 200 10.02 -8.76 4.98
N GLY A 201 9.10 -7.91 5.45
CA GLY A 201 7.95 -8.36 6.26
C GLY A 201 6.93 -9.17 5.46
N MET A 202 6.68 -8.79 4.21
CA MET A 202 5.66 -9.44 3.38
C MET A 202 6.06 -10.85 2.94
N GLY A 203 7.35 -11.11 2.71
CA GLY A 203 7.85 -12.46 2.42
C GLY A 203 7.57 -13.44 3.57
N ALA A 204 7.92 -13.06 4.80
CA ALA A 204 7.68 -13.88 6.00
C ALA A 204 6.18 -14.11 6.25
N LEU A 205 5.37 -13.07 6.09
CA LEU A 205 3.92 -13.14 6.24
C LEU A 205 3.28 -14.11 5.23
N THR A 206 3.75 -14.11 3.98
CA THR A 206 3.25 -15.03 2.94
C THR A 206 3.51 -16.50 3.32
N VAL A 207 4.71 -16.81 3.82
CA VAL A 207 5.05 -18.16 4.28
C VAL A 207 4.16 -18.59 5.44
N GLY A 208 4.02 -17.73 6.46
CA GLY A 208 3.17 -18.03 7.62
C GLY A 208 1.70 -18.27 7.26
N LEU A 209 1.14 -17.42 6.39
CA LEU A 209 -0.24 -17.58 5.93
C LEU A 209 -0.44 -18.84 5.10
N THR A 210 0.54 -19.24 4.29
CA THR A 210 0.45 -20.48 3.51
C THR A 210 0.36 -21.70 4.44
N ILE A 211 1.14 -21.72 5.53
CA ILE A 211 1.07 -22.78 6.55
C ILE A 211 -0.31 -22.79 7.20
N ILE A 212 -0.81 -21.62 7.60
CA ILE A 212 -2.14 -21.49 8.22
C ILE A 212 -3.25 -21.97 7.26
N ALA A 213 -3.15 -21.65 5.96
CA ALA A 213 -4.10 -22.08 4.95
C ALA A 213 -4.16 -23.61 4.82
N LEU A 214 -3.01 -24.28 4.92
CA LEU A 214 -2.95 -25.76 4.90
C LEU A 214 -3.64 -26.37 6.13
N VAL A 215 -3.50 -25.76 7.31
CA VAL A 215 -4.11 -26.24 8.56
C VAL A 215 -5.63 -26.11 8.53
N ILE A 216 -6.16 -25.00 8.00
CA ILE A 216 -7.60 -24.70 8.04
C ILE A 216 -8.40 -25.55 7.06
N LYS A 217 -7.74 -26.22 6.09
CA LYS A 217 -8.33 -27.00 4.99
C LYS A 217 -9.38 -26.19 4.23
N VAL A 218 -8.91 -25.42 3.25
CA VAL A 218 -9.79 -24.65 2.36
C VAL A 218 -10.41 -25.59 1.32
N SER A 219 -11.73 -25.78 1.36
CA SER A 219 -12.51 -26.50 0.34
C SER A 219 -13.29 -25.52 -0.55
N LEU A 220 -13.59 -25.94 -1.79
CA LEU A 220 -14.37 -25.16 -2.75
C LEU A 220 -15.88 -25.26 -2.53
N GLU A 221 -16.33 -26.34 -1.90
CA GLU A 221 -17.74 -26.69 -1.71
C GLU A 221 -18.20 -26.43 -0.28
N ASP A 222 -17.34 -26.75 0.71
CA ASP A 222 -17.58 -26.50 2.12
C ASP A 222 -16.70 -25.34 2.60
N ILE A 223 -17.31 -24.16 2.71
CA ILE A 223 -16.58 -22.95 3.01
C ILE A 223 -16.61 -22.67 4.50
N ARG A 224 -15.42 -22.55 5.09
CA ARG A 224 -15.21 -21.97 6.41
C ARG A 224 -14.91 -20.47 6.26
N PRO A 225 -15.57 -19.56 6.99
CA PRO A 225 -15.35 -18.12 6.82
C PRO A 225 -13.90 -17.71 7.13
N MET A 226 -13.26 -18.37 8.11
CA MET A 226 -11.84 -18.20 8.39
C MET A 226 -10.96 -18.62 7.19
N GLY A 227 -11.36 -19.64 6.44
CA GLY A 227 -10.69 -20.05 5.21
C GLY A 227 -10.71 -18.94 4.16
N ILE A 228 -11.84 -18.25 3.99
CA ILE A 228 -11.97 -17.09 3.08
C ILE A 228 -11.00 -15.98 3.50
N VAL A 229 -10.96 -15.63 4.80
CA VAL A 229 -10.06 -14.59 5.33
C VAL A 229 -8.61 -14.92 5.03
N VAL A 230 -8.23 -16.18 5.22
CA VAL A 230 -6.86 -16.66 4.99
C VAL A 230 -6.52 -16.64 3.49
N VAL A 231 -7.44 -17.01 2.62
CA VAL A 231 -7.27 -16.91 1.16
C VAL A 231 -7.11 -15.44 0.73
N LEU A 232 -7.92 -14.54 1.25
CA LEU A 232 -7.82 -13.10 0.99
C LEU A 232 -6.46 -12.54 1.44
N LEU A 233 -6.05 -12.86 2.67
CA LEU A 233 -4.76 -12.45 3.22
C LEU A 233 -3.60 -13.00 2.38
N THR A 234 -3.65 -14.27 2.01
CA THR A 234 -2.59 -14.94 1.25
C THR A 234 -2.49 -14.35 -0.16
N GLY A 235 -3.62 -14.20 -0.86
CA GLY A 235 -3.66 -13.61 -2.19
C GLY A 235 -3.12 -12.18 -2.22
N GLN A 236 -3.48 -11.36 -1.22
CA GLN A 236 -2.93 -10.02 -1.07
C GLN A 236 -1.43 -10.04 -0.76
N ALA A 237 -0.98 -10.88 0.16
CA ALA A 237 0.43 -10.96 0.54
C ALA A 237 1.33 -11.37 -0.64
N VAL A 238 0.88 -12.34 -1.44
CA VAL A 238 1.55 -12.77 -2.67
C VAL A 238 1.61 -11.63 -3.68
N PHE A 239 0.47 -10.98 -3.95
CA PHE A 239 0.42 -9.86 -4.89
C PHE A 239 1.34 -8.71 -4.49
N ILE A 240 1.32 -8.32 -3.22
CA ILE A 240 2.15 -7.23 -2.68
C ILE A 240 3.63 -7.60 -2.80
N SER A 241 3.99 -8.83 -2.42
CA SER A 241 5.37 -9.33 -2.53
C SER A 241 5.87 -9.32 -3.97
N TRP A 242 5.04 -9.78 -4.91
CA TRP A 242 5.35 -9.76 -6.34
C TRP A 242 5.49 -8.32 -6.86
N TYR A 243 4.55 -7.43 -6.52
CA TYR A 243 4.57 -6.04 -6.95
C TYR A 243 5.81 -5.29 -6.44
N ILE A 244 6.16 -5.46 -5.16
CA ILE A 244 7.36 -4.88 -4.56
C ILE A 244 8.60 -5.33 -5.33
N LYS A 245 8.76 -6.64 -5.57
CA LYS A 245 9.90 -7.18 -6.33
C LYS A 245 9.97 -6.60 -7.73
N SER A 246 8.85 -6.58 -8.45
CA SER A 246 8.78 -6.04 -9.82
C SER A 246 9.15 -4.55 -9.86
N LYS A 247 8.62 -3.76 -8.93
CA LYS A 247 8.89 -2.32 -8.88
C LYS A 247 10.33 -2.01 -8.47
N ILE A 248 10.87 -2.70 -7.48
CA ILE A 248 12.28 -2.55 -7.06
C ILE A 248 13.22 -2.92 -8.21
N ALA A 249 12.95 -4.00 -8.95
CA ALA A 249 13.76 -4.38 -10.11
C ALA A 249 13.84 -3.25 -11.15
N LYS A 250 12.70 -2.65 -11.52
CA LYS A 250 12.66 -1.52 -12.45
C LYS A 250 13.40 -0.28 -11.94
N LEU A 251 13.31 0.01 -10.65
CA LEU A 251 14.03 1.15 -10.05
C LEU A 251 15.54 0.88 -9.99
N HIS A 252 15.94 -0.37 -9.73
CA HIS A 252 17.33 -0.79 -9.74
C HIS A 252 17.95 -0.73 -11.14
N GLU A 253 17.22 -1.02 -12.21
CA GLU A 253 17.71 -0.80 -13.59
C GLU A 253 18.08 0.67 -13.81
N GLN A 254 17.22 1.60 -13.39
CA GLN A 254 17.50 3.04 -13.48
C GLN A 254 18.69 3.46 -12.61
N ALA A 255 18.79 2.89 -11.39
CA ALA A 255 19.92 3.15 -10.52
C ALA A 255 21.24 2.59 -11.10
N GLN A 256 21.19 1.43 -11.74
CA GLN A 256 22.33 0.79 -12.39
C GLN A 256 22.88 1.67 -13.51
N GLU A 257 22.01 2.16 -14.39
CA GLU A 257 22.41 3.05 -15.50
C GLU A 257 23.12 4.31 -14.98
N ILE A 258 22.55 4.95 -13.95
CA ILE A 258 23.17 6.14 -13.33
C ILE A 258 24.51 5.76 -12.67
N PHE A 259 24.56 4.64 -11.96
CA PHE A 259 25.76 4.19 -11.26
C PHE A 259 26.90 3.90 -12.24
N GLU A 260 26.64 3.15 -13.31
CA GLU A 260 27.63 2.84 -14.35
C GLU A 260 28.14 4.11 -15.02
N TRP A 261 27.25 5.03 -15.39
CA TRP A 261 27.67 6.31 -15.97
C TRP A 261 28.54 7.12 -15.01
N GLN A 262 28.19 7.14 -13.72
CA GLN A 262 28.99 7.81 -12.68
C GLN A 262 30.34 7.13 -12.41
N LEU A 263 30.48 5.86 -12.75
CA LEU A 263 31.71 5.08 -12.58
C LEU A 263 32.70 5.32 -13.73
N LEU A 264 32.22 5.76 -14.90
CA LEU A 264 33.03 6.03 -16.09
C LEU A 264 33.56 7.46 -16.18
N ILE A 265 33.00 8.39 -15.41
CA ILE A 265 33.41 9.80 -15.42
C ILE A 265 34.50 10.06 -14.38
N ASP A 266 35.46 10.90 -14.70
CA ASP A 266 36.61 11.23 -13.83
C ASP A 266 36.19 11.82 -12.47
N LYS A 267 35.05 12.52 -12.44
CA LYS A 267 34.54 13.15 -11.23
C LYS A 267 33.04 12.91 -11.06
N PRO A 268 32.65 12.01 -10.14
CA PRO A 268 31.25 11.78 -9.82
C PRO A 268 30.52 13.07 -9.40
N VAL A 269 29.27 13.21 -9.83
CA VAL A 269 28.41 14.36 -9.57
C VAL A 269 27.44 14.01 -8.45
N TYR A 270 27.55 14.69 -7.31
CA TYR A 270 26.74 14.43 -6.12
C TYR A 270 25.22 14.40 -6.37
N GLN A 271 24.68 15.32 -7.19
CA GLN A 271 23.26 15.31 -7.53
C GLN A 271 22.81 14.04 -8.27
N LYS A 272 23.69 13.43 -9.07
CA LYS A 272 23.42 12.16 -9.76
C LYS A 272 23.54 10.98 -8.80
N LEU A 273 24.49 11.01 -7.87
CA LEU A 273 24.59 10.02 -6.79
C LEU A 273 23.35 10.04 -5.89
N LYS A 274 22.78 11.21 -5.59
CA LYS A 274 21.48 11.32 -4.89
C LYS A 274 20.34 10.65 -5.65
N LYS A 275 20.28 10.85 -6.97
CA LYS A 275 19.27 10.18 -7.82
C LYS A 275 19.49 8.67 -7.85
N CYS A 276 20.75 8.23 -7.97
CA CYS A 276 21.11 6.81 -7.88
C CYS A 276 20.64 6.21 -6.55
N TYR A 277 20.84 6.91 -5.42
CA TYR A 277 20.33 6.47 -4.12
C TYR A 277 18.80 6.45 -4.05
N ALA A 278 18.13 7.48 -4.59
CA ALA A 278 16.68 7.57 -4.58
C ALA A 278 15.99 6.44 -5.38
N PHE A 279 16.64 5.94 -6.43
CA PHE A 279 16.16 4.80 -7.22
C PHE A 279 16.71 3.45 -6.74
N GLY A 280 17.90 3.43 -6.16
CA GLY A 280 18.65 2.22 -5.84
C GLY A 280 18.55 1.76 -4.40
N GLY A 281 18.08 2.63 -3.48
CA GLY A 281 17.92 2.29 -2.07
C GLY A 281 19.24 1.87 -1.42
N GLN A 282 19.15 0.99 -0.42
CA GLN A 282 20.31 0.60 0.38
C GLN A 282 21.38 -0.12 -0.48
N LYS A 283 20.97 -0.97 -1.41
CA LYS A 283 21.88 -1.72 -2.29
C LYS A 283 22.85 -0.81 -3.04
N TYR A 284 22.37 0.31 -3.57
CA TYR A 284 23.21 1.24 -4.33
C TYR A 284 23.96 2.24 -3.44
N LYS A 285 23.43 2.55 -2.25
CA LYS A 285 24.21 3.25 -1.23
C LYS A 285 25.49 2.50 -0.92
N ASP A 286 25.40 1.20 -0.65
CA ASP A 286 26.56 0.37 -0.31
C ASP A 286 27.54 0.28 -1.49
N LYS A 287 27.05 0.09 -2.72
CA LYS A 287 27.90 0.13 -3.94
C LYS A 287 28.66 1.45 -4.10
N MET A 288 27.99 2.58 -3.93
CA MET A 288 28.62 3.91 -4.06
C MET A 288 29.62 4.16 -2.94
N LEU A 289 29.31 3.76 -1.71
CA LEU A 289 30.23 3.89 -0.59
C LEU A 289 31.44 2.97 -0.74
N ASN A 290 31.34 1.83 -1.41
CA ASN A 290 32.48 0.96 -1.69
C ASN A 290 33.43 1.52 -2.77
N ASN A 291 32.96 2.44 -3.62
CA ASN A 291 33.82 3.13 -4.58
C ASN A 291 34.48 4.37 -3.94
N LYS A 292 35.81 4.48 -4.05
CA LYS A 292 36.60 5.54 -3.40
C LYS A 292 36.21 6.95 -3.86
N GLU A 293 36.05 7.16 -5.15
CA GLU A 293 35.79 8.48 -5.75
C GLU A 293 34.38 8.96 -5.41
N MET A 294 33.38 8.08 -5.58
CA MET A 294 31.99 8.38 -5.20
C MET A 294 31.87 8.65 -3.71
N ARG A 295 32.51 7.83 -2.86
CA ARG A 295 32.55 8.03 -1.41
C ARG A 295 33.14 9.40 -1.06
N GLN A 296 34.26 9.79 -1.67
CA GLN A 296 34.87 11.10 -1.41
C GLN A 296 33.93 12.25 -1.76
N VAL A 297 33.26 12.18 -2.92
CA VAL A 297 32.28 13.21 -3.32
C VAL A 297 31.11 13.28 -2.32
N ILE A 298 30.58 12.14 -1.87
CA ILE A 298 29.50 12.09 -0.87
C ILE A 298 29.96 12.74 0.45
N LEU A 299 31.12 12.33 0.97
CA LEU A 299 31.66 12.84 2.23
C LEU A 299 31.96 14.35 2.17
N GLN A 300 32.46 14.85 1.04
CA GLN A 300 32.72 16.28 0.86
C GLN A 300 31.45 17.12 0.86
N ASN A 301 30.34 16.59 0.32
CA ASN A 301 29.05 17.30 0.26
C ASN A 301 28.20 17.11 1.52
N GLU A 302 28.47 16.07 2.32
CA GLU A 302 27.70 15.71 3.52
C GLU A 302 28.55 15.69 4.80
N LYS A 303 29.58 16.55 4.89
CA LYS A 303 30.52 16.59 6.03
C LYS A 303 29.83 16.61 7.38
N ASP A 304 28.83 17.46 7.58
CA ASP A 304 28.10 17.56 8.85
C ASP A 304 27.37 16.27 9.21
N SER A 305 26.89 15.53 8.21
CA SER A 305 26.20 14.25 8.43
C SER A 305 27.19 13.14 8.76
N PHE A 306 28.38 13.18 8.16
CA PHE A 306 29.50 12.30 8.50
C PHE A 306 30.00 12.53 9.93
N TYR A 307 30.22 13.77 10.35
CA TYR A 307 30.63 14.09 11.74
C TYR A 307 29.59 13.64 12.77
N LYS A 308 28.30 13.81 12.46
CA LYS A 308 27.22 13.29 13.30
C LYS A 308 27.21 11.76 13.40
N LEU A 309 27.58 11.04 12.35
CA LEU A 309 27.70 9.58 12.41
C LEU A 309 28.87 9.17 13.32
N LEU A 310 30.03 9.80 13.14
CA LEU A 310 31.23 9.53 13.95
C LEU A 310 31.02 9.78 15.44
N ASN A 311 30.31 10.86 15.79
CA ASN A 311 30.06 11.24 17.18
C ASN A 311 28.91 10.46 17.85
N ASN A 312 28.10 9.70 17.10
CA ASN A 312 27.06 8.83 17.65
C ASN A 312 27.54 7.37 17.81
N GLU A 313 28.77 7.05 17.40
CA GLU A 313 29.44 5.75 17.58
C GLU A 313 30.44 5.75 18.76
N VAL A 314 30.39 6.76 19.64
CA VAL A 314 31.19 6.85 20.89
C VAL A 314 30.31 6.65 22.12
#